data_AF-A0A929VFC1-F1
#
_entry.id   AF-A0A929VFC1-F1
#
_cell.length_a   1.000
_cell.length_b   1.000
_cell.length_c   1.000
_cell.angle_alpha   90.00
_cell.angle_beta   90.00
_cell.angle_gamma   90.00
#
_symmetry.space_group_name_H-M   'P 1'
#
loop_
_entity.id
_entity.type
_entity.pdbx_description
1 polymer ?
#
loop_
_entity_poly.entity_id
_entity_poly.type
_entity_poly.pdbx_seq_one_letter_code
_entity_poly.pdbx_strand_id
1 'polypeptide(L)' 'MQDLKEKCRLALVQASPVMFDKTASLNKALEWIDKAAKQGAELVVFPELFLPGYPFGMTFGFKVGSRDEE' A
#
# COMPACT_ATOMS: atom_id res chain seq x y z
N MET A 1 27.97 14.40 -5.03
CA MET A 1 27.18 13.17 -4.87
C MET A 1 26.90 13.00 -3.40
N GLN A 2 25.69 12.59 -3.00
CA GLN A 2 25.45 12.24 -1.60
C GLN A 2 26.09 10.89 -1.29
N ASP A 3 26.80 10.80 -0.16
CA ASP A 3 27.30 9.54 0.36
C ASP A 3 26.12 8.74 0.94
N LEU A 4 25.72 7.70 0.22
CA LEU A 4 24.66 6.79 0.64
C LEU A 4 25.27 5.58 1.36
N LYS A 5 24.55 5.05 2.36
CA LYS A 5 24.93 3.77 2.98
C LYS A 5 24.95 2.66 1.92
N GLU A 6 25.91 1.74 2.03
CA GLU A 6 26.00 0.57 1.15
C GLU A 6 24.84 -0.42 1.30
N LYS A 7 24.23 -0.47 2.49
CA LYS A 7 23.11 -1.37 2.80
C LYS A 7 21.94 -0.55 3.36
N CYS A 8 20.75 -0.84 2.85
CA CYS A 8 19.49 -0.26 3.30
C CYS A 8 18.53 -1.40 3.63
N ARG A 9 18.02 -1.45 4.87
CA ARG A 9 17.01 -2.44 5.25
C ARG A 9 15.61 -1.94 4.85
N LEU A 10 14.91 -2.75 4.07
CA LEU A 10 13.61 -2.39 3.50
C LEU A 10 12.48 -3.23 4.12
N ALA A 11 11.28 -2.65 4.20
CA ALA A 11 10.05 -3.36 4.50
C ALA A 11 9.04 -3.19 3.35
N LEU A 12 8.56 -4.33 2.82
CA LEU A 12 7.50 -4.38 1.82
C LEU A 12 6.21 -4.78 2.52
N VAL A 13 5.24 -3.88 2.59
CA VAL A 13 3.96 -4.14 3.26
C VAL A 13 2.99 -4.76 2.27
N GLN A 14 2.62 -6.02 2.51
CA GLN A 14 1.53 -6.68 1.80
C GLN A 14 0.30 -6.75 2.72
N ALA A 15 -0.57 -5.76 2.60
CA ALA A 15 -1.80 -5.68 3.38
C ALA A 15 -2.94 -5.13 2.51
N SER A 16 -4.18 -5.47 2.89
CA SER A 16 -5.37 -4.83 2.37
C SER A 16 -5.70 -3.57 3.19
N PRO A 17 -6.15 -2.47 2.57
CA PRO A 17 -6.65 -1.29 3.28
C PRO A 17 -8.03 -1.55 3.90
N VAL A 18 -8.57 -0.57 4.62
CA VAL A 18 -9.99 -0.58 5.02
C VAL A 18 -10.76 0.19 3.95
N MET A 19 -11.36 -0.56 3.02
CA MET A 19 -12.01 0.00 1.84
C MET A 19 -12.98 1.13 2.19
N PHE A 20 -12.80 2.28 1.56
CA PHE A 20 -13.62 3.49 1.71
C PHE A 20 -13.59 4.15 3.10
N ASP A 21 -12.73 3.68 4.01
CA ASP A 21 -12.46 4.33 5.29
C ASP A 21 -11.01 4.83 5.35
N LYS A 22 -10.86 6.15 5.18
CA LYS A 22 -9.55 6.82 5.21
C LYS A 22 -8.91 6.75 6.59
N THR A 23 -9.69 6.93 7.65
CA THR A 23 -9.16 6.99 9.01
C THR A 23 -8.71 5.60 9.46
N ALA A 24 -9.53 4.57 9.22
CA ALA A 24 -9.17 3.20 9.55
C ALA A 24 -7.98 2.69 8.71
N SER A 25 -7.93 3.02 7.41
CA SER A 25 -6.77 2.69 6.57
C SER A 25 -5.49 3.39 7.02
N LEU A 26 -5.59 4.66 7.46
CA LEU A 26 -4.47 5.42 8.00
C LEU A 26 -3.95 4.78 9.29
N ASN A 27 -4.83 4.43 10.23
CA ASN A 27 -4.45 3.75 11.46
C ASN A 27 -3.73 2.43 11.18
N LYS A 28 -4.23 1.65 10.21
CA LYS A 28 -3.59 0.42 9.76
C LYS A 28 -2.20 0.67 9.15
N ALA A 29 -2.04 1.72 8.35
CA ALA A 29 -0.73 2.09 7.79
C ALA A 29 0.26 2.44 8.90
N LEU A 30 -0.16 3.23 9.91
CA LEU A 30 0.67 3.58 11.07
C LEU A 30 1.12 2.34 11.85
N GLU A 31 0.22 1.39 12.10
CA GLU A 31 0.58 0.12 12.76
C GLU A 31 1.65 -0.68 11.99
N TRP A 32 1.59 -0.67 10.65
CA TRP A 32 2.60 -1.33 9.81
C TRP A 32 3.93 -0.60 9.82
N ILE A 33 3.91 0.74 9.79
CA ILE A 33 5.11 1.57 9.93
C ILE A 33 5.79 1.27 11.28
N ASP A 34 5.04 1.22 12.38
CA ASP A 34 5.59 0.91 13.71
C ASP A 34 6.21 -0.49 13.76
N LYS A 35 5.57 -1.49 13.14
CA LYS A 35 6.13 -2.86 13.04
C LYS A 35 7.42 -2.88 12.23
N ALA A 36 7.48 -2.17 11.11
CA ALA A 36 8.68 -2.07 10.27
C ALA A 36 9.81 -1.34 10.98
N ALA A 37 9.51 -0.25 11.69
CA ALA A 37 10.46 0.51 12.50
C ALA A 37 11.04 -0.32 13.64
N LYS A 38 10.22 -1.12 14.35
CA LYS A 38 10.68 -2.09 15.36
C LYS A 38 11.62 -3.15 14.80
N GLN A 39 11.51 -3.44 13.50
CA GLN A 39 12.41 -4.31 12.77
C GLN A 39 13.58 -3.53 12.13
N GLY A 40 13.76 -2.24 12.39
CA GLY A 40 14.88 -1.46 11.86
C GLY A 40 14.84 -1.25 10.35
N ALA A 41 13.65 -1.21 9.74
CA ALA A 41 13.51 -0.79 8.34
C ALA A 41 13.81 0.71 8.19
N GLU A 42 14.56 1.07 7.15
CA GLU A 42 14.93 2.44 6.78
C GLU A 42 14.04 3.01 5.67
N LEU A 43 13.38 2.14 4.89
CA LEU A 43 12.35 2.50 3.94
C LEU A 43 11.23 1.45 3.95
N VAL A 44 9.99 1.94 3.99
CA VAL A 44 8.77 1.13 3.99
C VAL A 44 7.97 1.46 2.74
N VAL A 45 7.59 0.43 1.98
CA VAL A 45 6.79 0.57 0.76
C VAL A 45 5.42 -0.07 0.96
N PHE A 46 4.38 0.64 0.56
CA PHE A 46 2.98 0.20 0.59
C PHE A 46 2.45 -0.06 -0.82
N PRO A 47 1.36 -0.83 -0.96
CA PRO A 47 0.65 -0.94 -2.23
C PRO A 47 0.14 0.41 -2.74
N GLU A 48 -0.02 0.51 -4.05
CA GLU A 48 -0.61 1.70 -4.68
C GLU A 48 -2.04 1.95 -4.16
N LEU A 49 -2.37 3.23 -3.93
CA LEU A 49 -3.66 3.69 -3.38
C LEU A 49 -4.08 3.01 -2.08
N PHE A 50 -3.15 2.66 -1.18
CA PHE A 50 -3.49 2.05 0.12
C PHE A 50 -4.40 2.91 1.02
N LEU A 51 -4.54 4.22 0.78
CA LEU A 51 -5.38 5.11 1.59
C LEU A 51 -6.53 5.72 0.74
N PRO A 52 -7.81 5.29 0.88
CA PRO A 52 -8.35 4.16 1.64
C PRO A 52 -8.52 2.87 0.81
N GLY A 53 -7.79 2.74 -0.29
CA GLY A 53 -7.82 1.56 -1.14
C GLY A 53 -8.03 1.86 -2.61
N TYR A 54 -7.50 0.96 -3.43
CA TYR A 54 -7.65 1.00 -4.87
C TYR A 54 -9.10 0.63 -5.22
N PRO A 55 -9.84 1.46 -5.99
CA PRO A 55 -11.25 1.23 -6.32
C PRO A 55 -11.39 0.18 -7.43
N PHE A 56 -10.78 -0.98 -7.26
CA PHE A 56 -10.83 -2.08 -8.21
C PHE A 56 -12.30 -2.51 -8.40
N GLY A 57 -12.74 -2.56 -9.66
CA GLY A 57 -14.12 -2.86 -10.02
C GLY A 57 -15.05 -1.64 -10.11
N MET A 58 -14.62 -0.44 -9.69
CA MET A 58 -15.36 0.79 -9.98
C MET A 58 -15.00 1.26 -11.39
N THR A 59 -15.88 0.98 -12.34
CA THR A 59 -15.65 1.31 -13.76
C THR A 59 -16.06 2.74 -14.12
N PHE A 60 -16.75 3.46 -13.22
CA PHE A 60 -17.25 4.82 -13.47
C PHE A 60 -17.99 4.99 -14.82
N GLY A 61 -18.68 3.93 -15.26
CA GLY A 61 -19.40 3.89 -16.53
C GLY A 61 -18.58 3.45 -17.76
N PHE A 62 -17.28 3.19 -17.61
CA PHE A 62 -16.39 2.78 -18.71
C PHE A 62 -15.55 1.56 -18.31
N LYS A 63 -15.67 0.47 -19.06
CA LYS A 63 -14.87 -0.75 -18.88
C LYS A 63 -14.10 -1.03 -20.17
N VAL A 64 -12.77 -1.06 -20.11
CA VAL A 64 -11.94 -1.45 -21.25
C VAL A 64 -11.64 -2.94 -21.13
N GLY A 65 -12.31 -3.75 -21.95
CA GLY A 65 -12.18 -5.21 -21.92
C GLY A 65 -13.00 -5.85 -20.80
N SER A 66 -13.89 -6.76 -21.18
CA SER A 66 -14.53 -7.74 -20.31
C SER A 66 -14.38 -9.10 -20.93
N ARG A 67 -14.17 -10.11 -20.09
CA ARG A 67 -14.39 -11.50 -20.49
C ARG A 67 -15.59 -11.96 -19.68
N ASP A 68 -16.60 -12.44 -20.39
CA ASP A 68 -17.66 -13.23 -19.79
C ASP A 68 -17.17 -14.69 -19.75
N GLU A 69 -17.62 -15.45 -18.76
CA GLU A 69 -17.26 -16.86 -18.60
C GLU A 69 -18.11 -17.81 -19.49
N GLU A 70 -19.01 -17.25 -20.31
CA GLU A 70 -19.69 -17.96 -21.41
C GLU A 70 -18.80 -18.12 -22.65
#